data_AF-A0A815VZU4-F1
#
_entry.id   AF-A0A815VZU4-F1
#
_cell.length_a   1.000
_cell.length_b   1.000
_cell.length_c   1.000
_cell.angle_alpha   90.00
_cell.angle_beta   90.00
_cell.angle_gamma   90.00
#
_symmetry.space_group_name_H-M   'P 1'
#
loop_
_entity.id
_entity.type
_entity.pdbx_description
1 polymer ?
#
loop_
_entity_poly.entity_id
_entity_poly.type
_entity_poly.pdbx_seq_one_letter_code
_entity_poly.pdbx_strand_id
1 'polypeptide(L)'
;QCFQETLENNALLGLFSYLVKQPCFNQLRTKEQLGYIINSQVWRSYDVQGFSVTVQSARELDHINQRIELFIDSIRDYITTMSDELFKKQCEGYVVKKVELPKNMHDQGNQFWNEIINHQFCFDRLPREAEIITTLKRDDLLRFYDHYISSRSIYRRKLSVHVSPSSFALQMQTNETNTVKNKDELTDIIHGESSSIINEGDVAVTTETSYETIQSTEQPPIIDKSTETEPIVAKQEIDLPEFEWIDNVHIWKSKLSCYPLAQSYEKLDVPVLYKL
;
A
#
# COMPACT_ATOMS: atom_id res chain seq x y z
N GLN A 1 -12.84 1.56 2.09
CA GLN A 1 -13.50 0.51 1.28
C GLN A 1 -14.57 1.17 0.43
N CYS A 2 -14.71 0.76 -0.83
CA CYS A 2 -15.64 1.38 -1.77
C CYS A 2 -16.79 0.43 -2.12
N PHE A 3 -16.64 -0.32 -3.21
CA PHE A 3 -17.67 -1.16 -3.83
C PHE A 3 -17.13 -2.54 -4.20
N GLN A 4 -18.01 -3.38 -4.75
CA GLN A 4 -17.68 -4.69 -5.29
C GLN A 4 -16.82 -4.57 -6.57
N GLU A 5 -16.03 -5.60 -6.83
CA GLU A 5 -15.21 -5.72 -8.03
C GLU A 5 -16.05 -5.90 -9.29
N THR A 6 -16.06 -4.89 -10.16
CA THR A 6 -16.55 -4.96 -11.55
C THR A 6 -15.53 -4.27 -12.46
N LEU A 7 -15.60 -4.48 -13.78
CA LEU A 7 -14.66 -3.85 -14.72
C LEU A 7 -14.69 -2.32 -14.64
N GLU A 8 -15.89 -1.73 -14.55
CA GLU A 8 -16.09 -0.29 -14.47
C GLU A 8 -15.55 0.28 -13.15
N ASN A 9 -15.89 -0.40 -12.06
CA ASN A 9 -15.46 -0.07 -10.71
C ASN A 9 -13.94 -0.17 -10.56
N ASN A 10 -13.33 -1.19 -11.17
CA ASN A 10 -11.88 -1.38 -11.21
C ASN A 10 -11.18 -0.29 -11.99
N ALA A 11 -11.69 0.04 -13.18
CA ALA A 11 -11.18 1.13 -14.01
C ALA A 11 -11.22 2.46 -13.24
N LEU A 12 -12.34 2.76 -12.59
CA LEU A 12 -12.56 4.01 -11.85
C LEU A 12 -11.64 4.12 -10.61
N LEU A 13 -11.60 3.08 -9.78
CA LEU A 13 -10.74 3.05 -8.58
C LEU A 13 -9.26 3.03 -8.96
N GLY A 14 -8.91 2.31 -10.03
CA GLY A 14 -7.56 2.25 -10.58
C GLY A 14 -7.08 3.62 -11.06
N LEU A 15 -7.92 4.33 -11.84
CA LEU A 15 -7.63 5.68 -12.31
C LEU A 15 -7.50 6.66 -11.14
N PHE A 16 -8.42 6.61 -10.17
CA PHE A 16 -8.33 7.41 -8.96
C PHE A 16 -7.00 7.19 -8.22
N SER A 17 -6.64 5.92 -7.98
CA SER A 17 -5.39 5.58 -7.30
C SER A 17 -4.16 6.02 -8.10
N TYR A 18 -4.20 5.98 -9.44
CA TYR A 18 -3.12 6.44 -10.30
C TYR A 18 -2.91 7.95 -10.16
N LEU A 19 -4.00 8.73 -10.24
CA LEU A 19 -3.99 10.19 -10.10
C LEU A 19 -3.49 10.64 -8.73
N VAL A 20 -3.97 10.01 -7.66
CA VAL A 20 -3.68 10.41 -6.28
C VAL A 20 -2.27 9.99 -5.84
N LYS A 21 -1.65 9.01 -6.53
CA LYS A 21 -0.36 8.47 -6.13
C LYS A 21 0.75 9.51 -6.02
N GLN A 22 0.90 10.36 -7.04
CA GLN A 22 1.95 11.38 -7.06
C GLN A 22 1.68 12.53 -6.07
N PRO A 23 0.46 13.10 -5.98
CA PRO A 23 0.10 14.07 -4.93
C PRO A 23 0.28 13.52 -3.51
N CYS A 24 -0.10 12.27 -3.27
CA CYS A 24 0.05 11.61 -1.96
C CYS A 24 1.51 11.55 -1.53
N PHE A 25 2.38 11.14 -2.45
CA PHE A 25 3.82 11.11 -2.17
C PHE A 25 4.35 12.53 -1.96
N ASN A 26 4.06 13.46 -2.86
CA ASN A 26 4.56 14.84 -2.74
C ASN A 26 4.14 15.51 -1.42
N GLN A 27 2.86 15.39 -1.05
CA GLN A 27 2.33 16.03 0.15
C GLN A 27 2.91 15.41 1.43
N LEU A 28 2.75 14.10 1.61
CA LEU A 28 3.09 13.45 2.87
C LEU A 28 4.61 13.20 3.01
N ARG A 29 5.32 12.92 1.90
CA ARG A 29 6.76 12.59 1.92
C ARG A 29 7.61 13.83 1.75
N THR A 30 7.36 14.62 0.71
CA THR A 30 8.26 15.71 0.32
C THR A 30 8.00 16.98 1.13
N LYS A 31 6.74 17.40 1.26
CA LYS A 31 6.38 18.64 1.96
C LYS A 31 6.32 18.46 3.48
N GLU A 32 5.57 17.47 3.94
CA GLU A 32 5.33 17.27 5.38
C GLU A 32 6.38 16.40 6.06
N GLN A 33 7.17 15.66 5.28
CA GLN A 33 8.23 14.79 5.77
C GLN A 33 7.75 13.88 6.91
N LEU A 34 6.60 13.23 6.70
CA LEU A 34 5.99 12.39 7.74
C LEU A 34 6.76 11.10 7.95
N GLY A 35 7.36 10.52 6.92
CA GLY A 35 8.02 9.23 7.04
C GLY A 35 8.78 8.85 5.78
N TYR A 36 9.62 7.81 5.84
CA TYR A 36 10.36 7.33 4.66
C TYR A 36 9.45 6.54 3.72
N ILE A 37 8.65 5.63 4.28
CA ILE A 37 7.74 4.77 3.53
C ILE A 37 6.37 5.43 3.51
N ILE A 38 5.98 5.89 2.32
CA ILE A 38 4.64 6.41 2.05
C ILE A 38 4.16 5.77 0.76
N ASN A 39 3.06 5.03 0.84
CA ASN A 39 2.49 4.36 -0.30
C ASN A 39 0.98 4.60 -0.35
N SER A 40 0.46 4.75 -1.56
CA SER A 40 -0.98 4.74 -1.83
C SER A 40 -1.26 3.72 -2.91
N GLN A 41 -2.25 2.88 -2.67
CA GLN A 41 -2.56 1.76 -3.55
C GLN A 41 -4.02 1.33 -3.46
N VAL A 42 -4.45 0.62 -4.50
CA VAL A 42 -5.66 -0.18 -4.46
C VAL A 42 -5.38 -1.47 -3.72
N TRP A 43 -6.29 -1.87 -2.85
CA TRP A 43 -6.31 -3.22 -2.30
C TRP A 43 -7.60 -3.90 -2.74
N ARG A 44 -7.51 -5.23 -2.93
CA ARG A 44 -8.63 -6.09 -3.31
C ARG A 44 -8.62 -7.34 -2.42
N SER A 45 -9.78 -7.74 -1.96
CA SER A 45 -9.95 -8.95 -1.15
C SER A 45 -11.41 -9.41 -1.25
N TYR A 46 -11.63 -10.69 -1.59
CA TYR A 46 -12.95 -11.32 -1.65
C TYR A 46 -14.01 -10.46 -2.35
N ASP A 47 -13.75 -10.09 -3.61
CA ASP A 47 -14.59 -9.22 -4.45
C ASP A 47 -14.88 -7.81 -3.91
N VAL A 48 -14.22 -7.40 -2.82
CA VAL A 48 -14.29 -6.05 -2.27
C VAL A 48 -12.99 -5.32 -2.56
N GLN A 49 -13.12 -4.03 -2.88
CA GLN A 49 -11.96 -3.19 -3.13
C GLN A 49 -12.00 -1.85 -2.41
N GLY A 50 -10.83 -1.23 -2.29
CA GLY A 50 -10.70 0.09 -1.72
C GLY A 50 -9.35 0.73 -1.98
N PHE A 51 -9.26 1.99 -1.58
CA PHE A 51 -8.03 2.76 -1.56
C PHE A 51 -7.39 2.66 -0.17
N SER A 52 -6.08 2.52 -0.12
CA SER A 52 -5.28 2.49 1.11
C SER A 52 -4.12 3.46 1.00
N VAL A 53 -3.81 4.11 2.13
CA VAL A 53 -2.60 4.90 2.35
C VAL A 53 -1.85 4.29 3.51
N THR A 54 -0.57 3.97 3.30
CA THR A 54 0.31 3.41 4.32
C THR A 54 1.45 4.37 4.57
N VAL A 55 1.68 4.71 5.84
CA VAL A 55 2.74 5.62 6.28
C VAL A 55 3.52 4.94 7.39
N GLN A 56 4.84 4.85 7.24
CA GLN A 56 5.75 4.47 8.32
C GLN A 56 6.51 5.70 8.79
N SER A 57 6.35 6.03 10.06
CA SER A 57 6.84 7.27 10.66
C SER A 57 7.30 7.03 12.11
N ALA A 58 8.17 7.91 12.59
CA ALA A 58 8.52 8.02 14.01
C ALA A 58 7.64 9.05 14.77
N ARG A 59 6.69 9.70 14.08
CA ARG A 59 5.77 10.68 14.67
C ARG A 59 4.60 10.00 15.36
N GLU A 60 3.88 10.77 16.16
CA GLU A 60 2.65 10.32 16.81
C GLU A 60 1.58 9.87 15.81
N LEU A 61 0.91 8.77 16.15
CA LEU A 61 -0.06 8.09 15.29
C LEU A 61 -1.28 8.97 14.96
N ASP A 62 -1.78 9.71 15.96
CA ASP A 62 -2.94 10.58 15.78
C ASP A 62 -2.63 11.76 14.86
N HIS A 63 -1.44 12.35 14.99
CA HIS A 63 -0.97 13.38 14.08
C HIS A 63 -0.91 12.86 12.64
N ILE A 64 -0.35 11.66 12.40
CA ILE A 64 -0.27 11.07 11.06
C ILE A 64 -1.66 10.84 10.47
N ASN A 65 -2.58 10.24 11.25
CA ASN A 65 -3.94 9.99 10.82
C ASN A 65 -4.65 11.32 10.44
N GLN A 66 -4.47 12.37 11.24
CA GLN A 66 -5.02 13.70 10.92
C GLN A 66 -4.44 14.27 9.62
N ARG A 67 -3.13 14.15 9.39
CA ARG A 67 -2.50 14.60 8.13
C ARG A 67 -3.02 13.83 6.92
N ILE A 68 -3.25 12.52 7.05
CA ILE A 68 -3.86 11.72 5.99
C ILE A 68 -5.28 12.20 5.70
N GLU A 69 -6.10 12.47 6.72
CA GLU A 69 -7.46 13.00 6.50
C GLU A 69 -7.46 14.36 5.79
N LEU A 70 -6.58 15.28 6.20
CA LEU A 70 -6.42 16.57 5.53
C LEU A 70 -5.99 16.42 4.07
N PHE A 71 -5.09 15.47 3.80
CA PHE A 71 -4.73 15.12 2.42
C PHE A 71 -5.92 14.57 1.64
N ILE A 72 -6.69 13.64 2.21
CA ILE A 72 -7.87 13.08 1.56
C ILE A 72 -8.88 14.18 1.21
N ASP A 73 -9.10 15.15 2.09
CA ASP A 73 -9.98 16.30 1.82
C ASP A 73 -9.44 17.17 0.68
N SER A 74 -8.13 17.39 0.61
CA SER A 74 -7.50 18.18 -0.48
C SER A 74 -7.64 17.56 -1.87
N ILE A 75 -7.87 16.25 -1.97
CA ILE A 75 -8.02 15.54 -3.26
C ILE A 75 -9.21 16.08 -4.05
N ARG A 76 -10.28 16.51 -3.36
CA ARG A 76 -11.47 17.05 -4.03
C ARG A 76 -11.14 18.26 -4.87
N ASP A 77 -10.39 19.20 -4.29
CA ASP A 77 -9.98 20.44 -4.95
C ASP A 77 -8.98 20.14 -6.06
N TYR A 78 -8.08 19.18 -5.84
CA TYR A 78 -7.16 18.70 -6.87
C TYR A 78 -7.88 18.17 -8.12
N ILE A 79 -8.91 17.34 -7.94
CA ILE A 79 -9.70 16.81 -9.07
C ILE A 79 -10.52 17.93 -9.72
N THR A 80 -11.10 18.84 -8.94
CA THR A 80 -11.96 19.92 -9.47
C THR A 80 -11.17 20.94 -10.28
N THR A 81 -9.96 21.29 -9.84
CA THR A 81 -9.09 22.29 -10.50
C THR A 81 -8.34 21.75 -11.71
N MET A 82 -8.29 20.43 -11.88
CA MET A 82 -7.66 19.77 -13.02
C MET A 82 -8.38 20.12 -14.33
N SER A 83 -7.64 20.61 -15.34
CA SER A 83 -8.20 20.85 -16.66
C SER A 83 -8.56 19.54 -17.38
N ASP A 84 -9.53 19.61 -18.29
CA ASP A 84 -9.96 18.43 -19.07
C ASP A 84 -8.82 17.87 -19.94
N GLU A 85 -7.93 18.72 -20.44
CA GLU A 85 -6.73 18.32 -21.18
C GLU A 85 -5.77 17.51 -20.30
N LEU A 86 -5.49 17.98 -19.08
CA LEU A 86 -4.63 17.27 -18.15
C LEU A 86 -5.27 15.96 -17.72
N PHE A 87 -6.57 15.96 -17.46
CA PHE A 87 -7.33 14.76 -17.12
C PHE A 87 -7.25 13.71 -18.24
N LYS A 88 -7.46 14.11 -19.49
CA LYS A 88 -7.35 13.21 -20.64
C LYS A 88 -5.94 12.62 -20.76
N LYS A 89 -4.89 13.44 -20.60
CA LYS A 89 -3.49 12.98 -20.60
C LYS A 89 -3.21 11.97 -19.47
N GLN A 90 -3.80 12.15 -18.30
CA GLN A 90 -3.67 11.18 -17.20
C GLN A 90 -4.39 9.87 -17.51
N CYS A 91 -5.57 9.92 -18.14
CA CYS A 91 -6.28 8.72 -18.59
C CYS A 91 -5.45 7.95 -19.62
N GLU A 92 -4.91 8.62 -20.64
CA GLU A 92 -4.02 8.04 -21.65
C GLU A 92 -2.77 7.41 -21.01
N GLY A 93 -2.12 8.13 -20.08
CA GLY A 93 -0.97 7.61 -19.34
C GLY A 93 -1.30 6.37 -18.50
N TYR A 94 -2.50 6.32 -17.92
CA TYR A 94 -2.96 5.14 -17.18
C TYR A 94 -3.31 3.96 -18.09
N VAL A 95 -3.94 4.22 -19.24
CA VAL A 95 -4.23 3.22 -20.27
C VAL A 95 -2.94 2.55 -20.75
N VAL A 96 -1.92 3.34 -21.13
CA VAL A 96 -0.62 2.81 -21.56
C VAL A 96 -0.01 1.90 -20.50
N LYS A 97 -0.05 2.32 -19.23
CA LYS A 97 0.44 1.51 -18.12
C LYS A 97 -0.37 0.22 -17.91
N LYS A 98 -1.68 0.27 -18.17
CA LYS A 98 -2.59 -0.89 -18.02
C LYS A 98 -2.33 -1.96 -19.06
N VAL A 99 -2.06 -1.56 -20.30
CA VAL A 99 -1.87 -2.48 -21.44
C VAL A 99 -0.40 -2.80 -21.71
N GLU A 100 0.52 -2.35 -20.86
CA GLU A 100 1.94 -2.72 -20.93
C GLU A 100 2.08 -4.24 -20.83
N LEU A 101 2.72 -4.84 -21.84
CA LEU A 101 2.95 -6.28 -21.88
C LEU A 101 3.86 -6.73 -20.73
N PRO A 102 3.60 -7.90 -20.14
CA PRO A 102 4.48 -8.47 -19.12
C PRO A 102 5.89 -8.67 -19.68
N LYS A 103 6.91 -8.31 -18.90
CA LYS A 103 8.31 -8.32 -19.35
C LYS A 103 8.92 -9.71 -19.36
N ASN A 104 8.32 -10.65 -18.65
CA ASN A 104 8.80 -12.03 -18.50
C ASN A 104 7.60 -12.98 -18.28
N MET A 105 7.87 -14.28 -18.43
CA MET A 105 6.85 -15.32 -18.27
C MET A 105 6.29 -15.38 -16.85
N HIS A 106 7.07 -15.01 -15.82
CA HIS A 106 6.61 -15.02 -14.44
C HIS A 106 5.52 -13.97 -14.22
N ASP A 107 5.71 -12.75 -14.73
CA ASP A 107 4.71 -11.68 -14.66
C ASP A 107 3.42 -12.07 -15.39
N GLN A 108 3.53 -12.68 -16.57
CA GLN A 108 2.37 -13.17 -17.32
C GLN A 108 1.66 -14.31 -16.58
N GLY A 109 2.43 -15.27 -16.04
CA GLY A 109 1.91 -16.37 -15.24
C GLY A 109 1.17 -15.87 -14.01
N ASN A 110 1.72 -14.90 -13.30
CA ASN A 110 1.07 -14.28 -12.13
C ASN A 110 -0.23 -13.57 -12.50
N GLN A 111 -0.32 -12.90 -13.66
CA GLN A 111 -1.56 -12.27 -14.12
C GLN A 111 -2.67 -13.32 -14.30
N PHE A 112 -2.40 -14.42 -15.00
CA PHE A 112 -3.38 -15.50 -15.18
C PHE A 112 -3.70 -16.21 -13.88
N TRP A 113 -2.69 -16.46 -13.05
CA TRP A 113 -2.86 -17.11 -11.76
C TRP A 113 -3.79 -16.30 -10.84
N ASN A 114 -3.66 -14.97 -10.82
CA ASN A 114 -4.55 -14.10 -10.07
C ASN A 114 -6.02 -14.23 -10.51
N GLU A 115 -6.31 -14.37 -11.81
CA GLU A 115 -7.68 -14.59 -12.29
C GLU A 115 -8.24 -15.96 -11.85
N ILE A 116 -7.37 -16.98 -11.75
CA ILE A 116 -7.74 -18.34 -11.32
C ILE A 116 -8.02 -18.39 -9.82
N ILE A 117 -7.11 -17.89 -8.98
CA ILE A 117 -7.26 -17.97 -7.51
C ILE A 117 -8.42 -17.10 -7.01
N ASN A 118 -8.74 -16.01 -7.71
CA ASN A 118 -9.88 -15.16 -7.38
C ASN A 118 -11.18 -15.66 -8.01
N HIS A 119 -11.15 -16.75 -8.79
CA HIS A 119 -12.32 -17.32 -9.48
C HIS A 119 -13.04 -16.35 -10.44
N GLN A 120 -12.31 -15.35 -10.98
CA GLN A 120 -12.89 -14.34 -11.87
C GLN A 120 -12.72 -14.68 -13.35
N PHE A 121 -11.67 -15.44 -13.70
CA PHE A 121 -11.42 -15.98 -15.05
C PHE A 121 -11.49 -14.94 -16.20
N CYS A 122 -11.24 -13.65 -15.92
CA CYS A 122 -11.28 -12.58 -16.92
C CYS A 122 -9.86 -12.32 -17.45
N PHE A 123 -9.37 -13.21 -18.31
CA PHE A 123 -7.99 -13.13 -18.81
C PHE A 123 -7.73 -11.91 -19.73
N ASP A 124 -8.78 -11.29 -20.25
CA ASP A 124 -8.73 -10.05 -21.05
C ASP A 124 -9.13 -8.80 -20.24
N ARG A 125 -9.03 -8.85 -18.91
CA ARG A 125 -9.39 -7.73 -18.03
C ARG A 125 -8.65 -6.43 -18.35
N LEU A 126 -7.34 -6.49 -18.57
CA LEU A 126 -6.51 -5.31 -18.79
C LEU A 126 -6.96 -4.46 -19.99
N PRO A 127 -7.13 -5.02 -21.21
CA PRO A 127 -7.64 -4.27 -22.35
C PRO A 127 -9.09 -3.81 -22.15
N ARG A 128 -9.97 -4.60 -21.53
CA ARG A 128 -11.35 -4.18 -21.24
C ARG A 128 -11.43 -2.98 -20.29
N GLU A 129 -10.65 -3.01 -19.21
CA GLU A 129 -10.56 -1.88 -18.29
C GLU A 129 -9.95 -0.65 -18.99
N ALA A 130 -8.97 -0.85 -19.87
CA ALA A 130 -8.39 0.24 -20.66
C ALA A 130 -9.42 0.93 -21.56
N GLU A 131 -10.26 0.16 -22.27
CA GLU A 131 -11.38 0.71 -23.06
C GLU A 131 -12.31 1.55 -22.19
N ILE A 132 -12.70 1.05 -21.02
CA ILE A 132 -13.57 1.78 -20.10
C ILE A 132 -12.91 3.10 -19.65
N ILE A 133 -11.62 3.08 -19.31
CA ILE A 133 -10.88 4.27 -18.85
C ILE A 133 -10.95 5.40 -19.90
N THR A 134 -10.93 5.08 -21.20
CA THR A 134 -11.02 6.10 -22.26
C THR A 134 -12.36 6.83 -22.30
N THR A 135 -13.42 6.23 -21.74
CA THR A 135 -14.77 6.79 -21.70
C THR A 135 -15.09 7.57 -20.43
N LEU A 136 -14.24 7.44 -19.40
CA LEU A 136 -14.45 8.07 -18.10
C LEU A 136 -14.31 9.59 -18.19
N LYS A 137 -15.13 10.30 -17.42
CA LYS A 137 -15.08 11.76 -17.28
C LYS A 137 -14.58 12.13 -15.89
N ARG A 138 -14.05 13.36 -15.77
CA ARG A 138 -13.65 13.94 -14.50
C ARG A 138 -14.80 13.95 -13.48
N ASP A 139 -16.02 14.19 -13.94
CA ASP A 139 -17.23 14.17 -13.11
C ASP A 139 -17.52 12.79 -12.52
N ASP A 140 -17.15 11.70 -13.21
CA ASP A 140 -17.30 10.34 -12.68
C ASP A 140 -16.38 10.12 -11.48
N LEU A 141 -15.14 10.62 -11.56
CA LEU A 141 -14.20 10.60 -10.43
C LEU A 141 -14.65 11.49 -9.28
N LEU A 142 -15.20 12.67 -9.56
CA LEU A 142 -15.73 13.55 -8.51
C LEU A 142 -16.90 12.88 -7.78
N ARG A 143 -17.85 12.30 -8.52
CA ARG A 143 -18.96 11.53 -7.92
C ARG A 143 -18.46 10.36 -7.09
N PHE A 144 -17.47 9.62 -7.60
CA PHE A 144 -16.84 8.54 -6.88
C PHE A 144 -16.19 9.01 -5.57
N TYR A 145 -15.41 10.09 -5.63
CA TYR A 145 -14.74 10.66 -4.48
C TYR A 145 -15.75 11.14 -3.43
N ASP A 146 -16.73 11.94 -3.85
CA ASP A 146 -17.75 12.53 -2.97
C ASP A 146 -18.60 11.43 -2.31
N HIS A 147 -18.80 10.28 -2.98
CA HIS A 147 -19.58 9.18 -2.43
C HIS A 147 -18.76 8.23 -1.53
N TYR A 148 -17.58 7.77 -1.94
CA TYR A 148 -16.88 6.69 -1.22
C TYR A 148 -15.68 7.13 -0.39
N ILE A 149 -15.06 8.27 -0.71
CA ILE A 149 -13.75 8.67 -0.18
C ILE A 149 -13.86 9.86 0.78
N SER A 150 -14.68 10.85 0.42
CA SER A 150 -14.82 12.11 1.17
C SER A 150 -15.12 11.88 2.65
N SER A 151 -14.45 12.62 3.53
CA SER A 151 -14.67 12.60 4.98
C SER A 151 -16.10 12.94 5.38
N ARG A 152 -16.83 13.66 4.52
CA ARG A 152 -18.21 14.12 4.75
C ARG A 152 -19.26 13.14 4.24
N SER A 153 -18.88 12.08 3.54
CA SER A 153 -19.83 11.12 2.99
C SER A 153 -20.33 10.15 4.05
N ILE A 154 -21.66 9.95 4.08
CA ILE A 154 -22.32 8.92 4.90
C ILE A 154 -22.01 7.49 4.42
N TYR A 155 -21.55 7.34 3.17
CA TYR A 155 -21.21 6.03 2.60
C TYR A 155 -19.72 5.67 2.76
N ARG A 156 -18.93 6.57 3.36
CA ARG A 156 -17.50 6.33 3.60
C ARG A 156 -17.30 5.19 4.58
N ARG A 157 -16.52 4.19 4.18
CA ARG A 157 -16.10 3.08 5.05
C ARG A 157 -14.59 3.15 5.28
N LYS A 158 -14.18 3.61 6.47
CA LYS A 158 -12.78 3.77 6.87
C LYS A 158 -12.38 2.71 7.91
N LEU A 159 -11.21 2.10 7.71
CA LEU A 159 -10.49 1.31 8.70
C LEU A 159 -9.10 1.95 8.84
N SER A 160 -8.66 2.18 10.08
CA SER A 160 -7.29 2.62 10.38
C SER A 160 -6.63 1.58 11.28
N VAL A 161 -5.42 1.15 10.91
CA VAL A 161 -4.63 0.20 11.70
C VAL A 161 -3.39 0.94 12.17
N HIS A 162 -3.26 1.09 13.49
CA HIS A 162 -2.16 1.80 14.11
C HIS A 162 -1.21 0.79 14.76
N VAL A 163 0.06 0.83 14.38
CA VAL A 163 1.10 -0.05 14.93
C VAL A 163 2.12 0.82 15.64
N SER A 164 2.16 0.70 16.97
CA SER A 164 3.14 1.40 17.81
C SER A 164 4.35 0.49 18.09
N PRO A 165 5.58 1.03 18.12
CA PRO A 165 6.74 0.27 18.56
C PRO A 165 6.60 -0.13 20.03
N SER A 166 7.14 -1.28 20.40
CA SER A 166 7.02 -1.87 21.75
C SER A 166 7.56 -0.96 22.86
N SER A 167 8.52 -0.09 22.56
CA SER A 167 9.04 0.92 23.50
C SER A 167 8.02 1.99 23.88
N PHE A 168 7.04 2.27 23.02
CA PHE A 168 5.99 3.24 23.28
C PHE A 168 4.95 2.69 24.28
N ALA A 169 4.69 1.37 24.25
CA ALA A 169 3.83 0.71 25.23
C ALA A 169 4.41 0.77 26.65
N LEU A 170 5.75 0.72 26.78
CA LEU A 170 6.43 0.85 28.08
C LEU A 170 6.31 2.27 28.66
N GLN A 171 6.34 3.31 27.82
CA GLN A 171 6.19 4.71 28.26
C GLN A 171 4.77 5.04 28.73
N MET A 172 3.74 4.44 28.11
CA MET A 172 2.35 4.63 28.55
C MET A 172 2.11 4.01 29.93
N GLN A 173 2.70 2.84 30.23
CA GLN A 173 2.62 2.20 31.55
C GLN A 173 3.37 2.98 32.64
N THR A 174 4.50 3.63 32.32
CA THR A 174 5.21 4.49 33.27
C THR A 174 4.48 5.79 33.57
N ASN A 175 3.72 6.34 32.61
CA ASN A 175 2.95 7.57 32.81
C ASN A 175 1.65 7.32 33.60
N GLU A 176 1.02 6.16 33.44
CA GLU A 176 -0.09 5.74 34.32
C GLU A 176 0.38 5.50 35.75
N THR A 177 1.55 4.87 35.95
CA THR A 177 2.09 4.69 37.31
C THR A 177 2.56 6.00 37.95
N ASN A 178 3.07 6.97 37.18
CA ASN A 178 3.42 8.30 37.70
C ASN A 178 2.19 9.18 37.98
N THR A 179 1.09 9.03 37.23
CA THR A 179 -0.17 9.76 37.52
C THR A 179 -0.94 9.18 38.70
N VAL A 180 -0.81 7.86 38.97
CA VAL A 180 -1.30 7.25 40.21
C VAL A 180 -0.44 7.68 41.40
N LYS A 181 0.90 7.65 41.30
CA LYS A 181 1.80 8.14 42.36
C LYS A 181 1.61 9.61 42.71
N ASN A 182 1.43 10.49 41.72
CA ASN A 182 1.15 11.91 41.96
C ASN A 182 -0.23 12.16 42.59
N LYS A 183 -1.20 11.26 42.43
CA LYS A 183 -2.50 11.36 43.11
C LYS A 183 -2.40 10.95 44.58
N ASP A 184 -1.61 9.93 44.88
CA ASP A 184 -1.37 9.45 46.23
C ASP A 184 -0.50 10.44 47.05
N GLU A 185 0.48 11.11 46.41
CA GLU A 185 1.28 12.17 47.06
C GLU A 185 0.48 13.47 47.29
N LEU A 186 -0.55 13.77 46.48
CA LEU A 186 -1.40 14.94 46.69
C LEU A 186 -2.39 14.75 47.86
N THR A 187 -2.75 13.51 48.20
CA THR A 187 -3.63 13.20 49.33
C THR A 187 -2.94 13.30 50.69
N ASP A 188 -1.60 13.22 50.75
CA ASP A 188 -0.83 13.32 51.99
C ASP A 188 -0.51 14.77 52.41
N ILE A 189 -0.70 15.75 51.51
CA ILE A 189 -0.46 17.19 51.80
C ILE A 189 -1.64 17.84 52.54
N ILE A 190 -2.84 17.22 52.53
CA ILE A 190 -4.05 17.80 53.14
C ILE A 190 -4.20 17.41 54.63
N HIS A 191 -3.35 16.54 55.17
CA HIS A 191 -3.45 16.00 56.54
C HIS A 191 -2.19 16.13 57.41
N GLY A 192 -1.45 17.24 57.32
CA GLY A 192 -0.31 17.49 58.21
C GLY A 192 -0.02 18.96 58.46
N GLU A 193 -0.19 19.39 59.71
CA GLU A 193 0.15 20.72 60.21
C GLU A 193 1.63 21.07 60.10
N SER A 194 1.86 22.39 60.13
CA SER A 194 3.10 23.15 60.03
C SER A 194 4.32 22.61 60.81
N SER A 195 5.50 22.65 60.20
CA SER A 195 6.71 23.18 60.84
C SER A 195 7.86 23.44 59.85
N SER A 196 8.53 24.57 60.10
CA SER A 196 9.73 25.11 59.45
C SER A 196 11.01 24.29 59.71
N ILE A 197 11.98 24.31 58.79
CA ILE A 197 13.39 24.78 58.98
C ILE A 197 14.31 24.40 57.77
N ILE A 198 14.84 25.44 57.13
CA ILE A 198 16.18 25.74 56.56
C ILE A 198 17.27 24.63 56.43
N ASN A 199 17.88 24.52 55.24
CA ASN A 199 19.33 24.65 54.92
C ASN A 199 19.59 24.20 53.46
N GLU A 200 19.98 25.07 52.53
CA GLU A 200 21.34 25.52 52.19
C GLU A 200 22.29 24.42 51.65
N GLY A 201 22.85 24.68 50.45
CA GLY A 201 24.09 24.06 49.94
C GLY A 201 23.94 23.06 48.79
N ASP A 202 23.92 23.51 47.54
CA ASP A 202 25.15 23.50 46.72
C ASP A 202 24.89 23.89 45.26
N VAL A 203 25.77 24.77 44.80
CA VAL A 203 25.90 25.33 43.45
C VAL A 203 27.01 24.58 42.72
N ALA A 204 26.93 24.58 41.38
CA ALA A 204 27.97 24.31 40.38
C ALA A 204 28.00 22.88 39.82
N VAL A 205 28.28 22.62 38.54
CA VAL A 205 28.56 23.45 37.36
C VAL A 205 28.40 22.55 36.12
N THR A 206 28.26 23.22 34.99
CA THR A 206 28.14 22.79 33.60
C THR A 206 29.21 21.83 33.04
N THR A 207 28.74 20.98 32.12
CA THR A 207 29.34 20.53 30.83
C THR A 207 30.73 19.89 30.80
N GLU A 208 30.85 18.70 30.19
CA GLU A 208 31.51 18.54 28.89
C GLU A 208 31.32 17.15 28.26
N THR A 209 31.45 17.16 26.94
CA THR A 209 31.17 16.14 25.93
C THR A 209 32.30 15.12 25.81
N SER A 210 31.97 13.85 25.51
CA SER A 210 32.87 13.00 24.72
C SER A 210 32.08 11.99 23.88
N TYR A 211 32.33 12.05 22.57
CA TYR A 211 31.98 11.03 21.59
C TYR A 211 33.12 10.01 21.54
N GLU A 212 32.80 8.72 21.60
CA GLU A 212 33.70 7.68 21.12
C GLU A 212 33.03 6.83 20.02
N THR A 213 33.70 6.84 18.88
CA THR A 213 33.47 6.01 17.70
C THR A 213 33.89 4.57 18.01
N ILE A 214 33.00 3.60 17.78
CA ILE A 214 33.39 2.20 17.63
C ILE A 214 32.89 1.69 16.29
N GLN A 215 33.84 1.47 15.37
CA GLN A 215 33.69 0.59 14.23
C GLN A 215 33.72 -0.86 14.73
N SER A 216 32.71 -1.66 14.42
CA SER A 216 32.82 -3.12 14.43
C SER A 216 32.11 -3.70 13.22
N THR A 217 32.92 -4.04 12.23
CA THR A 217 32.64 -4.99 11.16
C THR A 217 32.51 -6.40 11.75
N GLU A 218 31.34 -7.02 11.63
CA GLU A 218 31.21 -8.48 11.70
C GLU A 218 30.22 -8.96 10.64
N GLN A 219 30.68 -9.87 9.77
CA GLN A 219 29.88 -10.57 8.78
C GLN A 219 29.01 -11.66 9.43
N PRO A 220 27.84 -12.00 8.86
CA PRO A 220 27.03 -13.11 9.35
C PRO A 220 27.69 -14.47 9.05
N PRO A 221 27.49 -15.49 9.91
CA PRO A 221 28.13 -16.79 9.77
C PRO A 221 27.57 -17.61 8.60
N ILE A 222 28.47 -18.39 7.99
CA ILE A 222 28.20 -19.39 6.95
C ILE A 222 27.48 -20.58 7.59
N ILE A 223 26.27 -20.91 7.12
CA ILE A 223 25.54 -22.11 7.52
C ILE A 223 26.04 -23.27 6.66
N ASP A 224 26.69 -24.24 7.31
CA ASP A 224 27.13 -25.49 6.71
C ASP A 224 25.94 -26.42 6.44
N LYS A 225 25.91 -27.00 5.24
CA LYS A 225 24.89 -27.93 4.78
C LYS A 225 25.27 -29.35 5.20
N SER A 226 24.81 -29.82 6.34
CA SER A 226 24.62 -31.26 6.56
C SER A 226 23.70 -31.54 7.74
N THR A 227 22.75 -32.45 7.53
CA THR A 227 21.75 -33.00 8.47
C THR A 227 20.40 -32.29 8.57
N GLU A 228 19.56 -32.48 7.55
CA GLU A 228 18.10 -32.54 7.73
C GLU A 228 17.66 -33.99 7.50
N THR A 229 16.91 -34.53 8.47
CA THR A 229 16.24 -35.83 8.41
C THR A 229 14.87 -35.62 7.77
N GLU A 230 14.56 -36.40 6.73
CA GLU A 230 13.30 -36.29 5.97
C GLU A 230 12.07 -36.67 6.81
N PRO A 231 10.92 -35.99 6.64
CA PRO A 231 9.63 -36.51 7.11
C PRO A 231 9.07 -37.54 6.12
N ILE A 232 8.63 -38.67 6.66
CA ILE A 232 7.97 -39.75 5.91
C ILE A 232 6.57 -39.26 5.49
N VAL A 233 6.35 -39.04 4.20
CA VAL A 233 5.02 -38.85 3.60
C VAL A 233 4.76 -39.99 2.63
N ALA A 234 3.65 -40.69 2.84
CA ALA A 234 3.20 -41.81 2.02
C ALA A 234 2.99 -41.36 0.55
N LYS A 235 3.66 -42.04 -0.37
CA LYS A 235 3.42 -41.89 -1.82
C LYS A 235 2.10 -42.57 -2.17
N GLN A 236 1.13 -41.79 -2.62
CA GLN A 236 0.00 -42.29 -3.39
C GLN A 236 0.29 -41.91 -4.85
N GLU A 237 0.67 -42.89 -5.68
CA GLU A 237 0.88 -42.72 -7.11
C GLU A 237 -0.47 -42.38 -7.77
N ILE A 238 -0.51 -41.24 -8.47
CA ILE A 238 -1.58 -40.90 -9.41
C ILE A 238 -0.94 -40.93 -10.79
N ASP A 239 -1.31 -41.92 -11.60
CA ASP A 239 -0.89 -42.03 -13.00
C ASP A 239 -1.47 -40.86 -13.82
N LEU A 240 -0.60 -39.97 -14.29
CA LEU A 240 -0.93 -38.98 -15.32
C LEU A 240 -0.28 -39.42 -16.64
N PRO A 241 -1.01 -39.41 -17.77
CA PRO A 241 -0.51 -39.90 -19.04
C PRO A 241 0.66 -39.06 -19.55
N GLU A 242 1.69 -39.73 -20.09
CA GLU A 242 2.87 -39.12 -20.71
C GLU A 242 2.47 -38.11 -21.80
N PHE A 243 2.83 -36.85 -21.59
CA PHE A 243 2.73 -35.80 -22.59
C PHE A 243 4.00 -35.81 -23.45
N GLU A 244 3.88 -36.23 -24.71
CA GLU A 244 4.93 -36.08 -25.72
C GLU A 244 5.19 -34.59 -25.99
N TRP A 245 6.45 -34.17 -25.86
CA TRP A 245 6.90 -32.83 -26.24
C TRP A 245 6.90 -32.71 -27.76
N ILE A 246 5.91 -32.03 -28.33
CA ILE A 246 5.90 -31.68 -29.76
C ILE A 246 6.76 -30.42 -29.97
N ASP A 247 8.00 -30.61 -30.37
CA ASP A 247 8.90 -29.58 -30.88
C ASP A 247 8.43 -29.08 -32.24
N ASN A 248 7.49 -28.11 -32.27
CA ASN A 248 7.14 -27.40 -33.51
C ASN A 248 6.66 -25.97 -33.22
N VAL A 249 7.62 -25.03 -33.14
CA VAL A 249 7.40 -23.57 -33.03
C VAL A 249 6.50 -23.02 -34.16
N HIS A 250 6.41 -23.71 -35.30
CA HIS A 250 5.55 -23.30 -36.43
C HIS A 250 4.06 -23.57 -36.21
N ILE A 251 3.68 -24.57 -35.40
CA ILE A 251 2.27 -24.87 -35.12
C ILE A 251 1.67 -23.81 -34.18
N TRP A 252 2.49 -23.23 -33.29
CA TRP A 252 2.06 -22.18 -32.37
C TRP A 252 1.68 -20.88 -33.08
N LYS A 253 2.44 -20.44 -34.09
CA LYS A 253 2.13 -19.21 -34.84
C LYS A 253 0.79 -19.27 -35.57
N SER A 254 0.41 -20.45 -36.09
CA SER A 254 -0.87 -20.67 -36.77
C SER A 254 -2.06 -20.70 -35.80
N LYS A 255 -1.89 -21.24 -34.59
CA LYS A 255 -2.94 -21.27 -33.57
C LYS A 255 -3.09 -19.97 -32.78
N LEU A 256 -2.06 -19.13 -32.72
CA LEU A 256 -2.10 -17.84 -32.00
C LEU A 256 -3.04 -16.80 -32.64
N SER A 257 -3.28 -16.84 -33.96
CA SER A 257 -4.27 -15.94 -34.60
C SER A 257 -5.72 -16.28 -34.22
N CYS A 258 -5.95 -17.46 -33.64
CA CYS A 258 -7.26 -17.93 -33.19
C CYS A 258 -7.56 -17.61 -31.72
N TYR A 259 -6.65 -16.96 -30.97
CA TYR A 259 -6.90 -16.58 -29.59
C TYR A 259 -7.58 -15.19 -29.51
N PRO A 260 -8.76 -15.08 -28.86
CA PRO A 260 -9.46 -13.80 -28.69
C PRO A 260 -8.60 -12.71 -28.01
N LEU A 261 -7.63 -13.13 -27.19
CA LEU A 261 -6.71 -12.24 -26.49
C LEU A 261 -5.81 -11.46 -27.45
N ALA A 262 -5.23 -12.10 -28.47
CA ALA A 262 -4.37 -11.41 -29.45
C ALA A 262 -5.14 -10.31 -30.21
N GLN A 263 -6.39 -10.59 -30.58
CA GLN A 263 -7.27 -9.64 -31.27
C GLN A 263 -7.70 -8.45 -30.38
N SER A 264 -7.79 -8.65 -29.05
CA SER A 264 -8.15 -7.56 -28.12
C SER A 264 -7.04 -6.50 -27.98
N TYR A 265 -5.76 -6.92 -28.00
CA TYR A 265 -4.63 -5.99 -27.99
C TYR A 265 -4.40 -5.30 -29.35
N GLU A 266 -4.74 -5.97 -30.46
CA GLU A 266 -4.59 -5.45 -31.82
C GLU A 266 -5.58 -4.30 -32.14
N LYS A 267 -6.75 -4.26 -31.48
CA LYS A 267 -7.75 -3.18 -31.62
C LYS A 267 -7.33 -1.84 -30.98
N LEU A 268 -6.32 -1.84 -30.12
CA LEU A 268 -5.93 -0.67 -29.31
C LEU A 268 -4.84 0.20 -29.97
N ASP A 269 -4.42 -0.09 -31.21
CA ASP A 269 -3.46 0.70 -31.99
C ASP A 269 -2.13 1.00 -31.23
N VAL A 270 -1.73 0.09 -30.33
CA VAL A 270 -0.48 0.18 -29.57
C VAL A 270 0.58 -0.70 -30.24
N PRO A 271 1.79 -0.20 -30.55
CA PRO A 271 2.81 -0.98 -31.24
C PRO A 271 3.27 -2.19 -30.41
N VAL A 272 2.89 -3.38 -30.85
CA VAL A 272 3.26 -4.68 -30.25
C VAL A 272 4.67 -5.06 -30.73
N LEU A 273 5.69 -4.76 -29.93
CA LEU A 273 7.06 -5.23 -30.18
C LEU A 273 7.29 -6.56 -29.45
N TYR A 274 7.10 -7.66 -30.17
CA TYR A 274 7.62 -8.96 -29.75
C TYR A 274 9.15 -8.93 -29.83
N LYS A 275 9.83 -8.97 -28.69
CA LYS A 275 11.24 -9.37 -28.63
C LYS A 275 11.31 -10.68 -27.86
N LEU A 276 11.39 -11.78 -28.63
CA LEU A 276 11.77 -13.10 -28.13
C LEU A 276 13.24 -13.08 -27.69
#